data_AF-A0A9P5VGP0-F1
#
_entry.id   AF-A0A9P5VGP0-F1
#
_cell.length_a   1.000
_cell.length_b   1.000
_cell.length_c   1.000
_cell.angle_alpha   90.00
_cell.angle_beta   90.00
_cell.angle_gamma   90.00
#
_symmetry.space_group_name_H-M   'P 1'
#
loop_
_entity.id
_entity.type
_entity.pdbx_description
1 polymer ?
#
loop_
_entity_poly.entity_id
_entity_poly.type
_entity_poly.pdbx_seq_one_letter_code
_entity_poly.pdbx_strand_id
1 'polypeptide(L)'
;MDDLSAVYKELLASNEGDILVKLKDGKQLKIISFLIKKRSPVFETMLKSSMQEAATGVVDLSSQYSLEAFREFMAYIYYNKQYSGSYVPLLFEILCITDYYCVNAYRTYISDRIIKLITDVPICLVIASEALKHETLADEIYASCLEFLVTASKPRVCYDKQSRDTKAWCCSDHSTKNKGSYDSYAYTVDGQVACIYSTIRRKQGYHVDPISGYTQRCCMHGPTQPGPVNLSQLPDFIVDDVSSAEIDHA
;
A
#
# COMPACT_ATOMS: atom_id res chain seq x y z
N MET A 1 34.35 -5.63 20.00
CA MET A 1 34.13 -5.54 18.54
C MET A 1 33.74 -4.13 18.08
N ASP A 2 33.56 -3.15 18.97
CA ASP A 2 33.17 -1.79 18.61
C ASP A 2 34.28 -0.96 17.94
N ASP A 3 35.54 -1.30 18.20
CA ASP A 3 36.72 -0.55 17.74
C ASP A 3 36.87 -0.49 16.20
N LEU A 4 36.56 -1.59 15.51
CA LEU A 4 36.65 -1.66 14.04
C LEU A 4 35.60 -0.80 13.33
N SER A 5 34.43 -0.60 13.95
CA SER A 5 33.36 0.21 13.36
C SER A 5 33.73 1.69 13.29
N ALA A 6 34.47 2.19 14.30
CA ALA A 6 34.98 3.55 14.33
C ALA A 6 36.02 3.75 13.22
N VAL A 7 36.95 2.81 13.06
CA VAL A 7 37.95 2.83 11.98
C VAL A 7 37.28 2.84 10.61
N TYR A 8 36.29 1.97 10.35
CA TYR A 8 35.58 1.97 9.06
C TYR A 8 34.78 3.26 8.82
N LYS A 9 34.23 3.86 9.86
CA LYS A 9 33.55 5.15 9.77
C LYS A 9 34.52 6.27 9.39
N GLU A 10 35.70 6.29 10.00
CA GLU A 10 36.78 7.24 9.66
C GLU A 10 37.28 7.04 8.24
N LEU A 11 37.46 5.79 7.79
CA LEU A 11 37.87 5.48 6.41
C LEU A 11 36.84 5.97 5.38
N LEU A 12 35.53 5.83 5.65
CA LEU A 12 34.52 6.40 4.76
C LEU A 12 34.52 7.94 4.80
N ALA A 13 34.78 8.52 5.96
CA ALA A 13 34.81 9.97 6.15
C ALA A 13 36.05 10.64 5.55
N SER A 14 37.20 9.95 5.52
CA SER A 14 38.45 10.45 4.93
C SER A 14 38.33 10.67 3.43
N ASN A 15 37.36 10.00 2.77
CA ASN A 15 37.18 10.06 1.33
C ASN A 15 38.47 9.67 0.58
N GLU A 16 39.14 8.66 1.12
CA GLU A 16 40.32 8.03 0.55
C GLU A 16 39.95 6.62 0.07
N GLY A 17 40.44 6.24 -1.10
CA GLY A 17 40.09 4.97 -1.72
C GLY A 17 40.66 4.83 -3.13
N ASP A 18 40.69 3.60 -3.61
CA ASP A 18 41.16 3.22 -4.94
C ASP A 18 40.07 3.31 -6.01
N ILE A 19 38.80 3.50 -5.62
CA ILE A 19 37.68 3.67 -6.54
C ILE A 19 37.09 5.07 -6.38
N LEU A 20 36.94 5.79 -7.48
CA LEU A 20 36.24 7.06 -7.57
C LEU A 20 34.82 6.85 -8.09
N VAL A 21 33.82 7.20 -7.29
CA VAL A 21 32.41 7.21 -7.71
C VAL A 21 32.02 8.64 -8.06
N LYS A 22 31.55 8.85 -9.29
CA LYS A 22 30.94 10.12 -9.73
C LYS A 22 29.43 10.05 -9.51
N LEU A 23 28.85 11.09 -8.95
CA LEU A 23 27.45 11.17 -8.51
C LEU A 23 26.79 12.41 -9.11
N LYS A 24 25.48 12.57 -8.88
CA LYS A 24 24.72 13.74 -9.35
C LYS A 24 25.38 15.06 -8.93
N ASP A 25 25.12 16.09 -9.73
CA ASP A 25 25.62 17.46 -9.53
C ASP A 25 27.15 17.57 -9.52
N GLY A 26 27.84 16.65 -10.20
CA GLY A 26 29.31 16.61 -10.26
C GLY A 26 29.98 16.22 -8.93
N LYS A 27 29.20 15.77 -7.94
CA LYS A 27 29.73 15.31 -6.65
C LYS A 27 30.48 13.99 -6.83
N GLN A 28 31.44 13.73 -5.95
CA GLN A 28 32.29 12.55 -6.03
C GLN A 28 32.56 11.97 -4.65
N LEU A 29 32.76 10.66 -4.60
CA LEU A 29 33.13 9.93 -3.39
C LEU A 29 34.19 8.89 -3.74
N LYS A 30 35.30 8.87 -3.00
CA LYS A 30 36.30 7.80 -3.09
C LYS A 30 36.00 6.73 -2.06
N ILE A 31 36.11 5.48 -2.48
CA ILE A 31 35.81 4.30 -1.67
C ILE A 31 36.87 3.21 -1.88
N ILE A 32 37.03 2.37 -0.87
CA ILE A 32 37.97 1.25 -0.83
C ILE A 32 37.31 0.01 -1.46
N SER A 33 37.85 -0.46 -2.58
CA SER A 33 37.29 -1.57 -3.36
C SER A 33 37.19 -2.87 -2.55
N PHE A 34 38.18 -3.14 -1.70
CA PHE A 34 38.22 -4.36 -0.89
C PHE A 34 36.97 -4.51 0.00
N LEU A 35 36.49 -3.41 0.59
CA LEU A 35 35.34 -3.43 1.49
C LEU A 35 34.03 -3.65 0.72
N ILE A 36 33.87 -2.98 -0.41
CA ILE A 36 32.61 -3.01 -1.19
C ILE A 36 32.44 -4.33 -1.98
N LYS A 37 33.52 -4.91 -2.52
CA LYS A 37 33.48 -6.19 -3.24
C LYS A 37 32.95 -7.31 -2.35
N LYS A 38 33.35 -7.32 -1.08
CA LYS A 38 32.92 -8.35 -0.12
C LYS A 38 31.43 -8.26 0.23
N ARG A 39 30.79 -7.11 0.01
CA ARG A 39 29.42 -6.83 0.48
C ARG A 39 28.41 -6.67 -0.64
N SER A 40 28.85 -6.52 -1.88
CA SER A 40 27.96 -6.48 -3.04
C SER A 40 28.55 -7.30 -4.19
N PRO A 41 27.83 -8.31 -4.71
CA PRO A 41 28.30 -9.14 -5.81
C PRO A 41 28.45 -8.34 -7.12
N VAL A 42 27.69 -7.25 -7.26
CA VAL A 42 27.79 -6.35 -8.42
C VAL A 42 29.14 -5.65 -8.43
N PHE A 43 29.56 -5.03 -7.31
CA PHE A 43 30.92 -4.47 -7.18
C PHE A 43 32.01 -5.52 -7.34
N GLU A 44 31.83 -6.73 -6.80
CA GLU A 44 32.80 -7.82 -7.00
C GLU A 44 33.02 -8.11 -8.48
N THR A 45 31.93 -8.28 -9.22
CA THR A 45 31.96 -8.60 -10.66
C THR A 45 32.50 -7.43 -11.48
N MET A 46 32.00 -6.21 -11.22
CA MET A 46 32.40 -4.97 -11.88
C MET A 46 33.90 -4.68 -11.74
N LEU A 47 34.48 -4.98 -10.58
CA LEU A 47 35.88 -4.66 -10.27
C LEU A 47 36.84 -5.84 -10.36
N LYS A 48 36.40 -7.00 -10.84
CA LYS A 48 37.23 -8.20 -11.09
C LYS A 48 37.36 -8.51 -12.58
N SER A 49 36.43 -8.02 -13.39
CA SER A 49 36.32 -8.32 -14.82
C SER A 49 37.13 -7.35 -15.68
N SER A 50 37.17 -7.61 -17.00
CA SER A 50 37.75 -6.73 -18.03
C SER A 50 36.89 -5.50 -18.32
N MET A 51 36.11 -5.02 -17.35
CA MET A 51 35.24 -3.86 -17.49
C MET A 51 36.03 -2.57 -17.32
N GLN A 52 35.49 -1.47 -17.86
CA GLN A 52 36.13 -0.16 -17.84
C GLN A 52 36.39 0.32 -16.41
N GLU A 53 35.48 0.01 -15.48
CA GLU A 53 35.55 0.35 -14.07
C GLU A 53 36.74 -0.32 -13.39
N ALA A 54 37.07 -1.57 -13.74
CA ALA A 54 38.24 -2.27 -13.22
C ALA A 54 39.56 -1.66 -13.74
N ALA A 55 39.58 -1.21 -14.99
CA ALA A 55 40.77 -0.60 -15.60
C ALA A 55 41.01 0.85 -15.14
N THR A 56 39.94 1.62 -14.93
CA THR A 56 40.00 3.05 -14.62
C THR A 56 39.89 3.36 -13.14
N GLY A 57 39.32 2.44 -12.35
CA GLY A 57 38.95 2.71 -10.96
C GLY A 57 37.84 3.75 -10.83
N VAL A 58 37.06 4.02 -11.89
CA VAL A 58 36.00 5.03 -11.89
C VAL A 58 34.65 4.35 -12.12
N VAL A 59 33.68 4.63 -11.25
CA VAL A 59 32.28 4.23 -11.40
C VAL A 59 31.45 5.48 -11.62
N ASP A 60 30.79 5.59 -12.76
CA ASP A 60 30.01 6.80 -13.12
C ASP A 60 28.52 6.60 -12.89
N LEU A 61 27.99 7.27 -11.86
CA LEU A 61 26.59 7.30 -11.45
C LEU A 61 26.02 8.73 -11.50
N SER A 62 26.64 9.61 -12.31
CA SER A 62 26.34 11.04 -12.35
C SER A 62 24.90 11.40 -12.72
N SER A 63 24.18 10.50 -13.39
CA SER A 63 22.77 10.67 -13.74
C SER A 63 21.78 10.02 -12.76
N GLN A 64 22.26 9.19 -11.82
CA GLN A 64 21.41 8.24 -11.11
C GLN A 64 21.17 8.61 -9.65
N TYR A 65 22.23 8.89 -8.89
CA TYR A 65 22.13 8.96 -7.43
C TYR A 65 22.76 10.21 -6.82
N SER A 66 22.12 10.73 -5.78
CA SER A 66 22.61 11.80 -4.94
C SER A 66 23.76 11.32 -4.05
N LEU A 67 24.66 12.24 -3.67
CA LEU A 67 25.73 11.95 -2.72
C LEU A 67 25.21 11.49 -1.36
N GLU A 68 24.07 12.02 -0.93
CA GLU A 68 23.49 11.69 0.37
C GLU A 68 23.02 10.23 0.40
N ALA A 69 22.23 9.79 -0.58
CA ALA A 69 21.75 8.42 -0.66
C ALA A 69 22.91 7.43 -0.77
N PHE A 70 23.88 7.74 -1.63
CA PHE A 70 25.03 6.87 -1.85
C PHE A 70 25.93 6.78 -0.61
N ARG A 71 26.09 7.88 0.15
CA ARG A 71 26.84 7.86 1.41
C ARG A 71 26.14 7.04 2.49
N GLU A 72 24.81 7.11 2.62
CA GLU A 72 24.07 6.26 3.56
C GLU A 72 24.09 4.79 3.14
N PHE A 73 24.08 4.49 1.85
CA PHE A 73 24.35 3.15 1.33
C PHE A 73 25.75 2.66 1.72
N MET A 74 26.79 3.49 1.53
CA MET A 74 28.16 3.12 1.89
C MET A 74 28.37 2.98 3.40
N ALA A 75 27.67 3.76 4.22
CA ALA A 75 27.70 3.62 5.68
C ALA A 75 27.23 2.22 6.13
N TYR A 76 26.22 1.67 5.46
CA TYR A 76 25.81 0.29 5.69
C TYR A 76 26.87 -0.71 5.24
N ILE A 77 27.48 -0.51 4.06
CA ILE A 77 28.51 -1.42 3.54
C ILE A 77 29.75 -1.47 4.44
N TYR A 78 30.21 -0.32 4.93
CA TYR A 78 31.43 -0.22 5.72
C TYR A 78 31.26 -0.70 7.15
N TYR A 79 30.18 -0.30 7.82
CA TYR A 79 30.02 -0.53 9.25
C TYR A 79 28.57 -0.88 9.67
N ASN A 80 27.77 -1.42 8.74
CA ASN A 80 26.38 -1.87 8.96
C ASN A 80 25.46 -0.80 9.58
N LYS A 81 25.76 0.49 9.42
CA LYS A 81 24.85 1.55 9.89
C LYS A 81 23.61 1.55 9.01
N GLN A 82 22.48 1.31 9.66
CA GLN A 82 21.16 1.43 9.05
C GLN A 82 20.69 2.89 9.07
N TYR A 83 20.13 3.36 7.96
CA TYR A 83 19.51 4.69 7.90
C TYR A 83 18.28 4.74 8.83
N SER A 84 18.20 5.79 9.65
CA SER A 84 17.15 5.96 10.66
C SER A 84 16.17 7.09 10.35
N GLY A 85 16.48 7.94 9.36
CA GLY A 85 15.63 9.07 8.99
C GLY A 85 14.31 8.65 8.32
N SER A 86 13.48 9.64 8.06
CA SER A 86 12.10 9.47 7.54
C SER A 86 11.85 10.24 6.25
N TYR A 87 12.89 10.76 5.61
CA TYR A 87 12.74 11.51 4.36
C TYR A 87 12.49 10.52 3.20
N VAL A 88 11.23 10.47 2.74
CA VAL A 88 10.74 9.47 1.78
C VAL A 88 11.53 9.42 0.48
N PRO A 89 11.81 10.54 -0.23
CA PRO A 89 12.58 10.48 -1.48
C PRO A 89 13.96 9.84 -1.32
N LEU A 90 14.66 10.14 -0.22
CA LEU A 90 15.97 9.56 0.07
C LEU A 90 15.87 8.07 0.39
N LEU A 91 14.83 7.62 1.11
CA LEU A 91 14.60 6.19 1.36
C LEU A 91 14.41 5.41 0.06
N PHE A 92 13.64 5.94 -0.89
CA PHE A 92 13.47 5.31 -2.20
C PHE A 92 14.77 5.34 -3.03
N GLU A 93 15.55 6.42 -2.96
CA GLU A 93 16.86 6.45 -3.61
C GLU A 93 17.81 5.39 -3.03
N ILE A 94 17.86 5.24 -1.70
CA ILE A 94 18.62 4.17 -1.04
C ILE A 94 18.08 2.79 -1.45
N LEU A 95 16.75 2.60 -1.51
CA LEU A 95 16.13 1.35 -1.95
C LEU A 95 16.62 0.95 -3.36
N CYS A 96 16.57 1.89 -4.30
CA CYS A 96 17.08 1.70 -5.66
C CYS A 96 18.57 1.30 -5.68
N ILE A 97 19.41 1.97 -4.89
CA ILE A 97 20.85 1.64 -4.83
C ILE A 97 21.06 0.23 -4.26
N THR A 98 20.34 -0.12 -3.18
CA THR A 98 20.47 -1.44 -2.56
C THR A 98 20.00 -2.59 -3.45
N ASP A 99 18.97 -2.35 -4.26
CA ASP A 99 18.51 -3.29 -5.27
C ASP A 99 19.52 -3.44 -6.40
N TYR A 100 19.96 -2.31 -6.98
CA TYR A 100 20.93 -2.27 -8.07
C TYR A 100 22.25 -2.98 -7.72
N TYR A 101 22.76 -2.80 -6.50
CA TYR A 101 23.99 -3.46 -6.03
C TYR A 101 23.75 -4.81 -5.34
N CYS A 102 22.51 -5.33 -5.35
CA CYS A 102 22.11 -6.62 -4.80
C CYS A 102 22.47 -6.81 -3.31
N VAL A 103 22.27 -5.76 -2.50
CA VAL A 103 22.51 -5.78 -1.05
C VAL A 103 21.19 -6.10 -0.33
N ASN A 104 20.70 -7.33 -0.56
CA ASN A 104 19.34 -7.77 -0.23
C ASN A 104 18.94 -7.53 1.23
N ALA A 105 19.84 -7.78 2.19
CA ALA A 105 19.57 -7.55 3.61
C ALA A 105 19.24 -6.07 3.91
N TYR A 106 19.92 -5.14 3.23
CA TYR A 106 19.64 -3.72 3.42
C TYR A 106 18.41 -3.28 2.64
N ARG A 107 18.22 -3.82 1.43
CA ARG A 107 16.99 -3.62 0.63
C ARG A 107 15.74 -3.95 1.45
N THR A 108 15.68 -5.14 2.05
CA THR A 108 14.57 -5.55 2.92
C THR A 108 14.39 -4.60 4.10
N TYR A 109 15.47 -4.22 4.78
CA TYR A 109 15.41 -3.27 5.89
C TYR A 109 14.80 -1.92 5.46
N ILE A 110 15.22 -1.38 4.31
CA ILE A 110 14.71 -0.10 3.80
C ILE A 110 13.24 -0.22 3.39
N SER A 111 12.85 -1.28 2.70
CA SER A 111 11.43 -1.54 2.37
C SER A 111 10.55 -1.60 3.63
N ASP A 112 10.96 -2.39 4.64
CA ASP A 112 10.26 -2.48 5.92
C ASP A 112 10.17 -1.12 6.61
N ARG A 113 11.24 -0.32 6.52
CA ARG A 113 11.28 1.02 7.10
C ARG A 113 10.27 1.95 6.42
N ILE A 114 10.18 1.92 5.10
CA ILE A 114 9.20 2.71 4.33
C ILE A 114 7.78 2.29 4.70
N ILE A 115 7.49 0.99 4.76
CA ILE A 115 6.17 0.48 5.15
C ILE A 115 5.79 0.94 6.57
N LYS A 116 6.75 0.91 7.51
CA LYS A 116 6.53 1.41 8.89
C LYS A 116 6.25 2.91 8.98
N LEU A 117 6.52 3.70 7.94
CA LEU A 117 6.16 5.12 7.91
C LEU A 117 4.70 5.35 7.51
N ILE A 118 3.97 4.32 7.08
CA ILE A 118 2.55 4.41 6.73
C ILE A 118 1.72 4.50 8.02
N THR A 119 1.65 5.70 8.60
CA THR A 119 0.96 5.96 9.88
C THR A 119 -0.38 6.67 9.72
N ASP A 120 -0.54 7.44 8.66
CA ASP A 120 -1.72 8.25 8.37
C ASP A 120 -1.94 8.39 6.86
N VAL A 121 -3.10 8.93 6.47
CA VAL A 121 -3.48 9.06 5.06
C VAL A 121 -2.54 10.01 4.29
N PRO A 122 -2.21 11.22 4.80
CA PRO A 122 -1.25 12.09 4.12
C PRO A 122 0.11 11.44 3.81
N ILE A 123 0.76 10.79 4.79
CA ILE A 123 2.05 10.15 4.55
C ILE A 123 1.92 8.94 3.61
N CYS A 124 0.83 8.18 3.73
CA CYS A 124 0.53 7.07 2.83
C CYS A 124 0.43 7.53 1.37
N LEU A 125 -0.23 8.67 1.11
CA LEU A 125 -0.35 9.22 -0.24
C LEU A 125 1.00 9.66 -0.81
N VAL A 126 1.87 10.25 0.01
CA VAL A 126 3.24 10.61 -0.39
C VAL A 126 4.04 9.36 -0.75
N ILE A 127 4.02 8.32 0.10
CA ILE A 127 4.72 7.06 -0.15
C ILE A 127 4.17 6.36 -1.40
N ALA A 128 2.85 6.30 -1.57
CA ALA A 128 2.23 5.71 -2.76
C ALA A 128 2.62 6.46 -4.03
N SER A 129 2.63 7.79 -3.99
CA SER A 129 3.07 8.61 -5.14
C SER A 129 4.54 8.40 -5.47
N GLU A 130 5.41 8.19 -4.48
CA GLU A 130 6.81 7.90 -4.72
C GLU A 130 7.00 6.49 -5.27
N ALA A 131 6.32 5.49 -4.69
CA ALA A 131 6.36 4.10 -5.15
C ALA A 131 6.00 3.96 -6.64
N LEU A 132 5.00 4.71 -7.12
CA LEU A 132 4.60 4.71 -8.54
C LEU A 132 5.72 5.14 -9.50
N LYS A 133 6.73 5.87 -9.03
CA LYS A 133 7.88 6.27 -9.87
C LYS A 133 8.89 5.13 -10.05
N HIS A 134 8.77 4.04 -9.29
CA HIS A 134 9.78 2.98 -9.17
C HIS A 134 9.29 1.61 -9.68
N GLU A 135 8.21 1.58 -10.48
CA GLU A 135 7.64 0.37 -11.09
C GLU A 135 7.67 -0.85 -10.14
N THR A 136 8.18 -1.99 -10.62
CA THR A 136 8.19 -3.28 -9.93
C THR A 136 9.00 -3.31 -8.64
N LEU A 137 9.96 -2.38 -8.47
CA LEU A 137 10.79 -2.32 -7.26
C LEU A 137 9.97 -2.05 -6.01
N ALA A 138 8.87 -1.30 -6.15
CA ALA A 138 8.08 -0.78 -5.05
C ALA A 138 6.66 -1.39 -4.95
N ASP A 139 6.38 -2.48 -5.67
CA ASP A 139 5.04 -3.11 -5.70
C ASP A 139 4.53 -3.48 -4.30
N GLU A 140 5.39 -4.07 -3.46
CA GLU A 140 5.03 -4.45 -2.08
C GLU A 140 4.70 -3.22 -1.21
N ILE A 141 5.45 -2.13 -1.39
CA ILE A 141 5.24 -0.87 -0.67
C ILE A 141 3.93 -0.25 -1.14
N TYR A 142 3.67 -0.25 -2.45
CA TYR A 142 2.44 0.28 -3.03
C TYR A 142 1.21 -0.53 -2.59
N ALA A 143 1.30 -1.86 -2.58
CA ALA A 143 0.26 -2.74 -2.06
C ALA A 143 -0.05 -2.45 -0.58
N SER A 144 0.99 -2.24 0.24
CA SER A 144 0.84 -1.87 1.65
C SER A 144 0.11 -0.53 1.82
N CYS A 145 0.38 0.45 0.95
CA CYS A 145 -0.36 1.72 0.93
C CYS A 145 -1.84 1.52 0.58
N LEU A 146 -2.15 0.69 -0.43
CA LEU A 146 -3.54 0.40 -0.81
C LEU A 146 -4.30 -0.29 0.32
N GLU A 147 -3.69 -1.26 0.98
CA GLU A 147 -4.30 -1.95 2.12
C GLU A 147 -4.60 -0.97 3.28
N PHE A 148 -3.66 -0.07 3.57
CA PHE A 148 -3.85 0.98 4.56
C PHE A 148 -5.03 1.90 4.21
N LEU A 149 -5.11 2.39 2.97
CA LEU A 149 -6.19 3.27 2.51
C LEU A 149 -7.56 2.58 2.55
N VAL A 150 -7.64 1.32 2.15
CA VAL A 150 -8.87 0.52 2.24
C VAL A 150 -9.29 0.35 3.70
N THR A 151 -8.35 0.12 4.60
CA THR A 151 -8.65 -0.04 6.03
C THR A 151 -9.04 1.29 6.69
N ALA A 152 -8.39 2.40 6.32
CA ALA A 152 -8.70 3.73 6.82
C ALA A 152 -10.05 4.26 6.31
N SER A 153 -10.46 3.87 5.09
CA SER A 153 -11.74 4.28 4.47
C SER A 153 -12.93 3.43 4.89
N LYS A 154 -12.73 2.30 5.57
CA LYS A 154 -13.83 1.54 6.18
C LYS A 154 -14.59 2.49 7.13
N PRO A 155 -15.88 2.76 6.89
CA PRO A 155 -16.64 3.64 7.76
C PRO A 155 -16.58 3.06 9.17
N ARG A 156 -15.97 3.83 10.09
CA ARG A 156 -15.98 3.49 11.51
C ARG A 156 -17.43 3.60 11.97
N VAL A 157 -18.10 2.46 12.04
CA VAL A 157 -19.44 2.28 12.64
C VAL A 157 -20.57 2.80 11.75
N CYS A 158 -21.42 1.86 11.30
CA CYS A 158 -22.79 2.18 10.93
C CYS A 158 -23.47 2.78 12.16
N TYR A 159 -24.02 4.00 12.05
CA TYR A 159 -24.60 4.79 13.14
C TYR A 159 -25.66 4.02 13.97
N ASP A 160 -26.15 2.89 13.46
CA ASP A 160 -27.13 2.03 14.11
C ASP A 160 -26.65 1.31 15.38
N LYS A 161 -25.34 1.11 15.60
CA LYS A 161 -24.85 0.33 16.77
C LYS A 161 -24.64 1.13 18.07
N GLN A 162 -24.61 2.46 18.02
CA GLN A 162 -24.42 3.30 19.21
C GLN A 162 -25.68 4.04 19.65
N SER A 163 -26.73 3.94 18.85
CA SER A 163 -28.04 4.47 19.17
C SER A 163 -28.77 3.51 20.12
N ARG A 164 -29.09 3.95 21.35
CA ARG A 164 -30.14 3.31 22.17
C ARG A 164 -31.55 3.58 21.61
N ASP A 165 -31.63 4.40 20.57
CA ASP A 165 -32.87 4.71 19.88
C ASP A 165 -33.29 3.45 19.10
N THR A 166 -34.47 2.93 19.43
CA THR A 166 -35.11 1.77 18.76
C THR A 166 -35.46 2.04 17.29
N LYS A 167 -35.08 3.20 16.76
CA LYS A 167 -35.32 3.69 15.40
C LYS A 167 -34.00 4.06 14.72
N ALA A 168 -33.02 3.16 14.82
CA ALA A 168 -31.77 3.24 14.10
C ALA A 168 -32.06 3.43 12.59
N TRP A 169 -31.52 4.49 11.99
CA TRP A 169 -31.85 4.99 10.66
C TRP A 169 -31.23 4.11 9.56
N CYS A 170 -31.65 2.85 9.46
CA CYS A 170 -31.46 2.01 8.29
C CYS A 170 -32.75 2.01 7.46
N CYS A 171 -32.79 2.87 6.43
CA CYS A 171 -33.52 2.79 5.15
C CYS A 171 -34.83 1.96 5.01
N SER A 172 -35.62 1.73 6.07
CA SER A 172 -36.82 0.89 5.99
C SER A 172 -38.09 1.52 6.59
N ASP A 173 -38.00 2.69 7.23
CA ASP A 173 -39.18 3.32 7.87
C ASP A 173 -39.40 4.79 7.47
N HIS A 174 -39.23 5.12 6.19
CA HIS A 174 -39.79 6.38 5.63
C HIS A 174 -41.16 6.18 4.97
N SER A 175 -42.01 5.37 5.59
CA SER A 175 -43.45 5.59 5.54
C SER A 175 -43.96 5.74 6.97
N THR A 176 -43.96 6.97 7.48
CA THR A 176 -45.14 7.62 8.08
C THR A 176 -44.77 8.92 8.80
N LYS A 177 -45.27 10.02 8.23
CA LYS A 177 -45.88 11.16 8.93
C LYS A 177 -45.16 11.67 10.20
N ASN A 178 -44.19 12.57 10.01
CA ASN A 178 -44.14 13.79 10.81
C ASN A 178 -43.32 14.88 10.12
N LYS A 179 -43.99 15.95 9.71
CA LYS A 179 -43.38 17.20 9.24
C LYS A 179 -43.07 18.05 10.48
N GLY A 180 -41.93 17.80 11.12
CA GLY A 180 -41.38 18.68 12.16
C GLY A 180 -40.06 19.24 11.69
N SER A 181 -39.94 20.57 11.62
CA SER A 181 -38.76 21.27 11.12
C SER A 181 -37.52 20.98 11.97
N TYR A 182 -36.54 20.30 11.39
CA TYR A 182 -35.16 20.38 11.83
C TYR A 182 -34.32 20.91 10.69
N ASP A 183 -33.88 22.16 10.83
CA ASP A 183 -32.81 22.74 10.02
C ASP A 183 -31.52 22.00 10.36
N SER A 184 -31.12 21.11 9.45
CA SER A 184 -29.74 20.66 9.35
C SER A 184 -29.41 20.58 7.87
N TYR A 185 -28.20 20.98 7.52
CA TYR A 185 -27.63 21.09 6.17
C TYR A 185 -27.50 19.73 5.44
N ALA A 186 -28.54 18.90 5.46
CA ALA A 186 -28.66 17.71 4.67
C ALA A 186 -29.12 18.10 3.26
N TYR A 187 -28.36 17.73 2.24
CA TYR A 187 -28.82 17.81 0.86
C TYR A 187 -30.05 16.91 0.72
N THR A 188 -31.22 17.54 0.66
CA THR A 188 -32.47 16.84 0.40
C THR A 188 -32.68 16.72 -1.11
N VAL A 189 -33.05 15.52 -1.57
CA VAL A 189 -33.57 15.32 -2.92
C VAL A 189 -35.08 15.16 -2.77
N ASP A 190 -35.86 16.01 -3.43
CA ASP A 190 -37.34 16.00 -3.38
C ASP A 190 -37.91 16.08 -1.95
N GLY A 191 -37.25 16.84 -1.07
CA GLY A 191 -37.70 17.05 0.32
C GLY A 191 -37.40 15.89 1.28
N GLN A 192 -36.57 14.91 0.88
CA GLN A 192 -36.11 13.81 1.73
C GLN A 192 -34.59 13.81 1.87
N VAL A 193 -34.08 13.47 3.06
CA VAL A 193 -32.64 13.32 3.33
C VAL A 193 -32.10 12.14 2.50
N ALA A 194 -31.20 12.41 1.56
CA ALA A 194 -30.73 11.40 0.63
C ALA A 194 -29.79 10.40 1.32
N CYS A 195 -30.13 9.11 1.25
CA CYS A 195 -29.16 8.05 1.51
C CYS A 195 -28.04 8.14 0.45
N ILE A 196 -26.78 8.04 0.86
CA ILE A 196 -25.61 8.17 -0.03
C ILE A 196 -25.72 7.28 -1.30
N TYR A 197 -26.41 6.14 -1.20
CA TYR A 197 -26.63 5.22 -2.32
C TYR A 197 -27.59 5.74 -3.41
N SER A 198 -28.61 6.55 -3.08
CA SER A 198 -29.49 7.13 -4.13
C SER A 198 -28.76 8.16 -4.99
N THR A 199 -27.76 8.84 -4.41
CA THR A 199 -26.96 9.85 -5.10
C THR A 199 -25.95 9.23 -6.06
N ILE A 200 -25.43 8.05 -5.74
CA ILE A 200 -24.49 7.30 -6.60
C ILE A 200 -25.22 6.71 -7.82
N ARG A 201 -26.43 6.17 -7.64
CA ARG A 201 -27.20 5.52 -8.71
C ARG A 201 -27.67 6.47 -9.81
N ARG A 202 -27.93 7.75 -9.51
CA ARG A 202 -28.30 8.74 -10.54
C ARG A 202 -27.12 9.20 -11.40
N LYS A 203 -25.87 9.07 -10.93
CA LYS A 203 -24.68 9.46 -11.72
C LYS A 203 -24.20 8.36 -12.67
N GLN A 204 -24.56 7.10 -12.42
CA GLN A 204 -24.33 6.00 -13.36
C GLN A 204 -25.56 5.89 -14.26
N GLY A 205 -25.47 6.49 -15.45
CA GLY A 205 -26.53 6.43 -16.46
C GLY A 205 -27.04 5.01 -16.66
N TYR A 206 -28.36 4.89 -16.85
CA TYR A 206 -29.10 3.66 -17.11
C TYR A 206 -28.38 2.73 -18.09
N HIS A 207 -27.70 1.70 -17.58
CA HIS A 207 -27.49 0.43 -18.28
C HIS A 207 -26.97 -0.61 -17.28
N VAL A 208 -27.88 -1.40 -16.71
CA VAL A 208 -27.55 -2.74 -16.22
C VAL A 208 -28.77 -3.64 -16.47
N ASP A 209 -28.55 -4.69 -17.24
CA ASP A 209 -29.48 -5.77 -17.53
C ASP A 209 -29.99 -6.49 -16.26
N PRO A 210 -31.18 -7.12 -16.31
CA PRO A 210 -31.75 -7.83 -15.19
C PRO A 210 -31.16 -9.24 -15.09
N ILE A 211 -29.91 -9.37 -14.65
CA ILE A 211 -29.45 -10.64 -14.10
C ILE A 211 -29.98 -10.73 -12.68
N SER A 212 -31.13 -11.39 -12.57
CA SER A 212 -31.77 -11.83 -11.33
C SER A 212 -30.80 -12.71 -10.54
N GLY A 213 -30.52 -12.32 -9.30
CA GLY A 213 -29.76 -13.17 -8.38
C GLY A 213 -29.04 -12.44 -7.25
N TYR A 214 -28.70 -11.17 -7.40
CA TYR A 214 -28.07 -10.41 -6.32
C TYR A 214 -29.11 -9.73 -5.44
N THR A 215 -29.37 -10.31 -4.27
CA THR A 215 -30.00 -9.60 -3.15
C THR A 215 -29.25 -8.29 -2.90
N GLN A 216 -29.94 -7.16 -3.06
CA GLN A 216 -29.43 -5.84 -2.72
C GLN A 216 -29.10 -5.78 -1.23
N ARG A 217 -27.81 -5.82 -0.89
CA ARG A 217 -27.34 -5.62 0.49
C ARG A 217 -26.96 -4.17 0.66
N CYS A 218 -27.85 -3.37 1.26
CA CYS A 218 -27.56 -1.98 1.63
C CYS A 218 -26.60 -1.91 2.83
N CYS A 219 -26.53 -2.96 3.66
CA CYS A 219 -25.63 -3.07 4.79
C CYS A 219 -25.31 -4.56 5.01
N MET A 220 -24.14 -4.88 5.57
CA MET A 220 -23.77 -6.24 6.01
C MET A 220 -24.56 -6.68 7.26
N HIS A 221 -25.88 -6.72 7.16
CA HIS A 221 -26.74 -7.43 8.10
C HIS A 221 -27.19 -8.70 7.38
N GLY A 222 -26.95 -9.86 8.00
CA GLY A 222 -27.41 -11.15 7.46
C GLY A 222 -28.93 -11.18 7.27
N PRO A 223 -29.48 -12.22 6.63
CA PRO A 223 -30.92 -12.32 6.40
C PRO A 223 -31.65 -12.11 7.73
N THR A 224 -32.56 -11.14 7.76
CA THR A 224 -33.50 -10.97 8.86
C THR A 224 -34.22 -12.31 9.05
N GLN A 225 -34.22 -12.83 10.27
CA GLN A 225 -34.98 -14.06 10.54
C GLN A 225 -36.43 -13.83 10.13
N PRO A 226 -37.06 -14.77 9.40
CA PRO A 226 -38.45 -14.65 9.05
C PRO A 226 -39.25 -14.58 10.35
N GLY A 227 -40.01 -13.49 10.52
CA GLY A 227 -41.03 -13.41 11.55
C GLY A 227 -42.04 -14.56 11.40
N PRO A 228 -42.81 -14.88 12.44
CA PRO A 228 -43.68 -16.04 12.44
C PRO A 228 -44.61 -16.03 11.22
N VAL A 229 -44.47 -17.08 10.39
CA VAL A 229 -45.31 -17.29 9.22
C VAL A 229 -46.72 -17.60 9.71
N ASN A 230 -47.68 -16.76 9.34
CA ASN A 230 -49.08 -17.06 9.58
C ASN A 230 -49.54 -18.12 8.57
N LEU A 231 -49.55 -19.38 9.02
CA LEU A 231 -49.86 -20.57 8.21
C LEU A 231 -51.32 -20.64 7.74
N SER A 232 -52.19 -19.70 8.14
CA SER A 232 -53.60 -19.71 7.74
C SER A 232 -53.87 -19.15 6.33
N GLN A 233 -52.83 -18.86 5.54
CA GLN A 233 -52.97 -18.25 4.20
C GLN A 233 -52.22 -18.98 3.08
N LEU A 234 -51.78 -20.21 3.27
CA LEU A 234 -51.21 -21.00 2.18
C LEU A 234 -52.30 -21.86 1.51
N PRO A 235 -52.48 -21.78 0.18
CA PRO A 235 -53.34 -22.69 -0.55
C PRO A 235 -52.69 -24.08 -0.63
N ASP A 236 -53.52 -25.12 -0.50
CA ASP A 236 -53.12 -26.53 -0.63
C ASP A 236 -52.53 -26.78 -2.02
N PHE A 237 -51.23 -27.11 -2.06
CA PHE A 237 -50.58 -27.64 -3.26
C PHE A 237 -50.35 -29.13 -3.12
N ILE A 238 -50.94 -29.84 -4.07
CA ILE A 238 -50.85 -31.28 -4.31
C ILE A 238 -49.37 -31.64 -4.59
N VAL A 239 -48.90 -32.66 -3.91
CA VAL A 239 -47.60 -33.30 -4.13
C VAL A 239 -47.77 -34.29 -5.28
N ASP A 240 -46.96 -34.15 -6.33
CA ASP A 240 -46.62 -35.29 -7.18
C ASP A 240 -45.10 -35.44 -7.23
N ASP A 241 -44.70 -36.66 -6.84
CA ASP A 241 -43.38 -37.25 -6.99
C ASP A 241 -42.86 -37.19 -8.43
N VAL A 242 -41.54 -37.25 -8.61
CA VAL A 242 -40.85 -38.40 -9.23
C VAL A 242 -39.39 -38.03 -9.61
N SER A 243 -38.48 -38.80 -8.98
CA SER A 243 -37.18 -39.36 -9.41
C SER A 243 -36.03 -38.50 -9.97
N SER A 244 -34.95 -38.48 -9.19
CA SER A 244 -33.65 -39.16 -9.43
C SER A 244 -33.11 -39.34 -10.87
N ALA A 245 -31.89 -38.82 -11.10
CA ALA A 245 -30.76 -39.45 -11.82
C ALA A 245 -29.50 -38.57 -11.57
N GLU A 246 -28.48 -39.00 -10.82
CA GLU A 246 -27.30 -39.80 -11.25
C GLU A 246 -26.49 -39.14 -12.39
N ILE A 247 -25.33 -38.51 -12.09
CA ILE A 247 -23.94 -39.04 -12.18
C ILE A 247 -23.50 -39.32 -13.64
N ASP A 248 -22.49 -38.61 -14.17
CA ASP A 248 -21.13 -39.16 -14.36
C ASP A 248 -20.13 -38.20 -15.03
N HIS A 249 -18.86 -38.46 -14.72
CA HIS A 249 -17.63 -37.85 -15.23
C HIS A 249 -17.30 -38.24 -16.67
N ALA A 250 -16.80 -37.27 -17.45
CA ALA A 250 -15.64 -37.40 -18.35
C ALA A 250 -15.14 -36.00 -18.74
#